data_AF-A0A6I0VEC6-F1
#
_entry.id   AF-A0A6I0VEC6-F1
#
_cell.length_a   1.000
_cell.length_b   1.000
_cell.length_c   1.000
_cell.angle_alpha   90.00
_cell.angle_beta   90.00
_cell.angle_gamma   90.00
#
_symmetry.space_group_name_H-M   'P 1'
#
loop_
_entity.id
_entity.type
_entity.pdbx_description
1 polymer ?
#
loop_
_entity_poly.entity_id
_entity_poly.type
_entity_poly.pdbx_seq_one_letter_code
_entity_poly.pdbx_strand_id
1 'polypeptide(L)'
;MYAEDIEGNRIGYDPKGKPAPDALLFAHGEYAQAIIGATPDGRAVYDLDAMIVWLMRTEGWGYGEALEYVACGIVGSLPDAGPRGPVLVRL
;
A
#
# COMPACT_ATOMS: atom_id res chain seq x y z
N MET A 1 -10.49 8.58 8.66
CA MET A 1 -10.63 8.96 7.25
C MET A 1 -11.18 7.76 6.48
N TYR A 2 -11.70 7.96 5.28
CA TYR A 2 -12.14 6.86 4.42
C TYR A 2 -11.46 6.97 3.06
N ALA A 3 -11.07 5.85 2.48
CA ALA A 3 -10.58 5.74 1.11
C ALA A 3 -11.17 4.49 0.46
N GLU A 4 -11.03 4.40 -0.87
CA GLU A 4 -11.41 3.23 -1.64
C GLU A 4 -10.17 2.34 -1.80
N ASP A 5 -10.28 1.06 -1.44
CA ASP A 5 -9.24 0.10 -1.79
C ASP A 5 -9.26 -0.22 -3.29
N ILE A 6 -8.25 -0.98 -3.71
CA ILE A 6 -8.12 -1.47 -5.09
C ILE A 6 -9.29 -2.34 -5.58
N GLU A 7 -10.13 -2.87 -4.70
CA GLU A 7 -11.31 -3.68 -5.03
C GLU A 7 -12.60 -2.84 -5.08
N GLY A 8 -12.53 -1.54 -4.79
CA GLY A 8 -13.69 -0.66 -4.73
C GLY A 8 -14.37 -0.63 -3.36
N ASN A 9 -13.79 -1.26 -2.34
CA ASN A 9 -14.36 -1.27 -1.00
C ASN A 9 -13.97 -0.01 -0.23
N ARG A 10 -14.93 0.54 0.51
CA ARG A 10 -14.68 1.69 1.39
C ARG A 10 -14.00 1.23 2.68
N ILE A 11 -12.76 1.67 2.90
CA ILE A 11 -11.96 1.34 4.08
C ILE A 11 -11.86 2.53 5.01
N GLY A 12 -12.02 2.29 6.32
CA GLY A 12 -11.70 3.26 7.35
C GLY A 12 -10.22 3.16 7.75
N TYR A 13 -9.54 4.29 7.87
CA TYR A 13 -8.17 4.34 8.40
C TYR A 13 -7.92 5.61 9.21
N ASP A 14 -6.96 5.53 10.14
CA ASP A 14 -6.44 6.68 10.87
C ASP A 14 -5.17 7.19 10.18
N PRO A 15 -5.17 8.41 9.59
CA PRO A 15 -3.99 8.97 8.93
C PRO A 15 -2.85 9.32 9.90
N LYS A 16 -3.13 9.38 11.21
CA LYS A 16 -2.11 9.52 12.26
C LYS A 16 -1.81 8.19 12.94
N GLY A 17 -2.54 7.14 12.57
CA GLY A 17 -2.38 5.80 13.08
C GLY A 17 -1.06 5.20 12.58
N LYS A 18 -0.34 4.55 13.49
CA LYS A 18 0.83 3.75 13.14
C LYS A 18 0.39 2.30 12.92
N PRO A 19 0.95 1.60 11.92
CA PRO A 19 0.76 0.17 11.80
C PRO A 19 1.16 -0.54 13.10
N ALA A 20 0.45 -1.61 13.43
CA ALA A 20 0.79 -2.42 14.58
C ALA A 20 2.18 -3.07 14.40
N PRO A 21 2.89 -3.43 15.49
CA PRO A 21 4.23 -4.01 15.40
C PRO A 21 4.33 -5.31 14.59
N ASP A 22 3.22 -6.03 14.47
CA ASP A 22 3.06 -7.28 13.75
C ASP A 22 2.41 -7.10 12.36
N ALA A 23 2.18 -5.86 11.93
CA ALA A 23 1.67 -5.58 10.59
C ALA A 23 2.70 -5.99 9.54
N LEU A 24 2.24 -6.61 8.45
CA LEU A 24 3.12 -6.91 7.32
C LEU A 24 3.38 -5.63 6.54
N LEU A 25 4.65 -5.27 6.42
CA LEU A 25 5.11 -4.13 5.62
C LEU A 25 5.88 -4.65 4.40
N PHE A 26 5.94 -3.85 3.35
CA PHE A 26 6.85 -4.13 2.23
C PHE A 26 8.31 -4.13 2.73
N ALA A 27 9.11 -5.03 2.16
CA ALA A 27 10.45 -5.35 2.67
C ALA A 27 11.38 -4.13 2.67
N HIS A 28 12.39 -4.14 3.55
CA HIS A 28 13.45 -3.11 3.61
C HIS A 28 13.00 -1.64 3.71
N GLY A 29 11.74 -1.38 4.08
CA GLY A 29 11.20 -0.02 4.14
C GLY A 29 10.87 0.56 2.76
N GLU A 30 10.82 -0.27 1.73
CA GLU A 30 10.23 0.10 0.44
C GLU A 30 8.85 0.70 0.69
N TYR A 31 8.56 1.79 -0.02
CA TYR A 31 7.27 2.47 0.09
C TYR A 31 6.95 3.07 1.47
N ALA A 32 7.92 3.23 2.39
CA ALA A 32 7.65 3.84 3.70
C ALA A 32 7.03 5.24 3.58
N GLN A 33 7.41 6.02 2.57
CA GLN A 33 6.79 7.33 2.27
C GLN A 33 5.37 7.25 1.71
N ALA A 34 4.95 6.08 1.22
CA ALA A 34 3.59 5.84 0.72
C ALA A 34 2.65 5.36 1.83
N ILE A 35 3.13 5.11 3.05
CA ILE A 35 2.27 4.82 4.20
C ILE A 35 1.52 6.09 4.58
N ILE A 36 0.20 6.05 4.45
CA ILE A 36 -0.69 7.17 4.77
C ILE A 36 -1.43 6.99 6.09
N GLY A 37 -1.29 5.83 6.75
CA GLY A 37 -1.90 5.56 8.04
C GLY A 37 -2.04 4.08 8.34
N ALA A 38 -2.97 3.77 9.25
CA ALA A 38 -3.30 2.41 9.63
C ALA A 38 -4.81 2.19 9.76
N THR A 39 -5.27 0.99 9.44
CA THR A 39 -6.66 0.58 9.70
C THR A 39 -6.90 0.36 11.21
N PRO A 40 -8.16 0.32 11.70
CA PRO A 40 -8.45 0.09 13.12
C PRO A 40 -7.93 -1.23 13.69
N ASP A 41 -7.81 -2.27 12.86
CA ASP A 41 -7.19 -3.55 13.20
C ASP A 41 -5.66 -3.52 13.11
N GLY A 42 -5.07 -2.38 12.72
CA GLY A 42 -3.62 -2.13 12.78
C GLY A 42 -2.84 -2.53 11.52
N ARG A 43 -3.50 -2.77 10.38
CA ARG A 43 -2.84 -3.01 9.09
C ARG A 43 -2.29 -1.69 8.54
N ALA A 44 -1.17 -1.74 7.84
CA ALA A 44 -0.61 -0.57 7.17
C ALA A 44 -1.43 -0.21 5.94
N VAL A 45 -1.72 1.08 5.77
CA VAL A 45 -2.42 1.62 4.60
C VAL A 45 -1.43 2.38 3.73
N TYR A 46 -1.30 1.95 2.48
CA TYR A 46 -0.43 2.57 1.50
C TYR A 46 -1.25 3.25 0.40
N ASP A 47 -0.76 4.39 -0.04
CA ASP A 47 -1.22 5.07 -1.26
C ASP A 47 -0.56 4.44 -2.49
N LEU A 48 -1.39 3.84 -3.35
CA LEU A 48 -0.97 3.17 -4.57
C LEU A 48 -0.19 4.11 -5.52
N ASP A 49 -0.64 5.35 -5.67
CA ASP A 49 -0.04 6.30 -6.60
C ASP A 49 1.32 6.75 -6.07
N ALA A 50 1.44 6.92 -4.75
CA ALA A 50 2.73 7.20 -4.11
C ALA A 50 3.73 6.04 -4.28
N MET A 51 3.26 4.79 -4.33
CA MET A 51 4.11 3.63 -4.62
C MET A 51 4.64 3.65 -6.06
N ILE A 52 3.76 3.92 -7.04
CA ILE A 52 4.14 4.06 -8.45
C ILE A 52 5.15 5.20 -8.63
N VAL A 53 4.90 6.36 -8.00
CA VAL A 53 5.82 7.51 -8.04
C VAL A 53 7.17 7.16 -7.45
N TRP A 54 7.23 6.35 -6.38
CA TRP A 54 8.49 5.91 -5.81
C TRP A 54 9.29 5.02 -6.77
N LEU A 55 8.65 4.06 -7.45
CA LEU A 55 9.30 3.23 -8.46
C LEU A 55 9.86 4.06 -9.60
N MET A 56 9.08 5.03 -10.09
CA MET A 56 9.55 5.94 -11.14
C MET A 56 10.76 6.78 -10.70
N ARG A 57 10.78 7.24 -9.44
CA ARG A 57 11.85 8.11 -8.92
C ARG A 57 13.11 7.37 -8.48
N THR A 58 12.95 6.18 -7.91
CA THR A 58 14.05 5.45 -7.27
C THR A 58 14.65 4.42 -8.23
N GLU A 59 13.79 3.68 -8.93
CA GLU A 59 14.20 2.62 -9.86
C GLU A 59 14.30 3.14 -11.32
N GLY A 60 13.84 4.36 -11.58
CA GLY A 60 13.89 4.97 -12.91
C GLY A 60 12.89 4.36 -13.90
N TRP A 61 11.90 3.63 -13.41
CA TRP A 61 10.94 2.91 -14.25
C TRP A 61 9.98 3.84 -14.98
N GLY A 62 9.51 3.37 -16.15
CA GLY A 62 8.41 4.02 -16.84
C GLY A 62 7.10 3.89 -16.06
N TYR A 63 6.16 4.82 -16.25
CA TYR A 63 4.84 4.74 -15.59
C TYR A 63 4.12 3.41 -15.86
N GLY A 64 4.14 2.92 -17.10
CA GLY A 64 3.50 1.65 -17.47
C GLY A 64 4.14 0.45 -16.77
N GLU A 65 5.47 0.43 -16.69
CA GLU A 65 6.25 -0.63 -16.01
C GLU A 65 5.98 -0.62 -14.51
N ALA A 66 6.02 0.56 -13.88
CA ALA A 66 5.69 0.71 -12.46
C ALA A 66 4.23 0.32 -12.16
N LEU A 67 3.30 0.70 -13.03
CA LEU A 67 1.89 0.32 -12.89
C LEU A 67 1.70 -1.19 -13.00
N GLU A 68 2.30 -1.85 -13.99
CA GLU A 68 2.22 -3.31 -14.14
C GLU A 68 2.83 -4.03 -12.95
N TYR A 69 3.97 -3.58 -12.44
CA TYR A 69 4.59 -4.18 -11.27
C TYR A 69 3.72 -4.08 -10.02
N VAL A 70 3.14 -2.89 -9.78
CA VAL A 70 2.26 -2.70 -8.64
C VAL A 70 0.96 -3.52 -8.82
N ALA A 71 0.37 -3.55 -10.02
CA ALA A 71 -0.87 -4.27 -10.28
C ALA A 71 -0.71 -5.80 -10.27
N CYS A 72 0.36 -6.33 -10.83
CA CYS A 72 0.56 -7.78 -10.93
C CYS A 72 1.42 -8.34 -9.80
N GLY A 73 2.52 -7.66 -9.45
CA GLY A 73 3.44 -8.12 -8.41
C GLY A 73 2.92 -7.86 -7.01
N ILE A 74 2.49 -6.63 -6.75
CA ILE A 74 2.08 -6.22 -5.39
C ILE A 74 0.62 -6.58 -5.13
N VAL A 75 -0.31 -6.03 -5.90
CA VAL A 75 -1.75 -6.27 -5.72
C VAL A 75 -2.06 -7.77 -5.85
N GLY A 76 -1.45 -8.44 -6.82
CA GLY A 76 -1.64 -9.88 -7.03
C GLY A 76 -1.18 -10.76 -5.87
N SER A 77 -0.23 -10.30 -5.04
CA SER A 77 0.28 -11.05 -3.87
C SER A 77 -0.38 -10.68 -2.55
N LEU A 78 -1.25 -9.66 -2.51
CA LEU A 78 -1.98 -9.26 -1.30
C LEU A 78 -2.80 -10.40 -0.67
N PRO A 79 -3.47 -11.30 -1.42
CA PRO A 79 -4.19 -12.43 -0.83
C PRO A 79 -3.29 -13.36 -0.01
N ASP A 80 -2.03 -13.54 -0.44
CA ASP A 80 -1.05 -14.39 0.24
C ASP A 80 -0.49 -13.76 1.52
N ALA A 81 -0.59 -12.44 1.66
CA ALA A 81 -0.16 -11.70 2.86
C ALA A 81 -1.06 -11.94 4.09
N GLY A 82 -2.23 -12.55 3.88
CA GLY A 82 -3.15 -12.93 4.95
C GLY A 82 -3.75 -11.73 5.71
N PRO A 83 -4.33 -11.96 6.91
CA PRO A 83 -5.15 -10.95 7.60
C PRO A 83 -4.35 -9.74 8.14
N ARG A 84 -3.02 -9.83 8.18
CA ARG A 84 -2.13 -8.72 8.59
C ARG A 84 -1.47 -8.04 7.39
N GLY A 85 -1.84 -8.43 6.16
CA GLY A 85 -1.31 -7.86 4.94
C GLY A 85 -1.60 -6.36 4.81
N PRO A 86 -0.81 -5.63 4.02
CA PRO A 86 -1.06 -4.21 3.78
C PRO A 86 -2.41 -3.99 3.07
N VAL A 87 -2.94 -2.78 3.18
CA VAL A 87 -4.10 -2.30 2.43
C VAL A 87 -3.62 -1.24 1.45
N LEU A 88 -3.95 -1.43 0.18
CA LEU A 88 -3.66 -0.45 -0.86
C LEU A 88 -4.92 0.34 -1.17
N VAL A 89 -4.81 1.67 -1.18
CA VAL A 89 -5.90 2.58 -1.52
C VAL A 89 -5.49 3.51 -2.65
N ARG A 90 -6.50 4.02 -3.37
CA ARG A 90 -6.34 5.19 -4.24
C ARG A 90 -6.97 6.41 -3.59
N LEU A 91 -6.28 7.55 -3.70
CA LEU A 91 -6.69 8.84 -3.12
C LEU A 91 -7.01 9.88 -4.18
#